data_AF-A0AA95GSR0-F1
#
_entry.id   AF-A0AA95GSR0-F1
#
_cell.length_a   1.000
_cell.length_b   1.000
_cell.length_c   1.000
_cell.angle_alpha   90.00
_cell.angle_beta   90.00
_cell.angle_gamma   90.00
#
_symmetry.space_group_name_H-M   'P 1'
#
loop_
_entity.id
_entity.type
_entity.pdbx_description
1 polymer ?
#
loop_
_entity_poly.entity_id
_entity_poly.type
_entity_poly.pdbx_seq_one_letter_code
_entity_poly.pdbx_strand_id
1 'polypeptide(L)'
;MQALERRVICTLEKKYSFEKEEKIGRLNVLFEVLPDGNVSPVNQLEIFCETGQVFVTSGFNEIRERFNDAIFETKCKPTSFEHRDGECRYVSNSSSCEDIRGIMVAQLFKMPLPNILHPVIILSEAPQTKIIFLEDDKFIYGPFSYELNDKNIGKQHILTLASITTPINKIPPFHIAKINKEKVNNHISVNIRQGTFFLGNVKYIIENNDDIIDFISNEQIISTYGNKIAQNSNIRNFSKGTITQIRKHYSSTIEYKTFPQRFKRLFQCLEDAETWDNSRKELFDNFLSSEKGKNILKKYIEDNKEHYFKDEKKLYIEKLKKDTLDKEKYLKQLQLDNKKLEQEIRKKSEKEINLKMEAIF
;
A
#
# COMPACT_ATOMS: atom_id res chain seq x y z
N MET A 1 -31.69 -34.22 28.45
CA MET A 1 -31.28 -33.94 27.06
C MET A 1 -30.28 -32.80 27.10
N GLN A 2 -29.03 -33.01 26.72
CA GLN A 2 -28.07 -31.91 26.55
C GLN A 2 -28.60 -31.01 25.44
N ALA A 3 -28.79 -29.72 25.74
CA ALA A 3 -29.16 -28.73 24.74
C ALA A 3 -28.05 -28.71 23.66
N LEU A 4 -28.41 -28.97 22.40
CA LEU A 4 -27.44 -29.02 21.30
C LEU A 4 -26.78 -27.65 21.14
N GLU A 5 -25.48 -27.60 21.42
CA GLU A 5 -24.62 -26.46 21.11
C GLU A 5 -24.54 -26.31 19.58
N ARG A 6 -24.74 -25.09 19.07
CA ARG A 6 -24.62 -24.77 17.64
C ARG A 6 -23.41 -23.86 17.42
N ARG A 7 -22.70 -24.07 16.32
CA ARG A 7 -21.59 -23.24 15.87
C ARG A 7 -22.07 -22.32 14.77
N VAL A 8 -21.81 -21.02 14.90
CA VAL A 8 -22.27 -20.02 13.94
C VAL A 8 -21.17 -19.01 13.62
N ILE A 9 -21.23 -18.43 12.41
CA ILE A 9 -20.34 -17.36 11.97
C ILE A 9 -21.13 -16.06 11.96
N CYS A 10 -20.56 -15.01 12.56
CA CYS A 10 -21.30 -13.80 12.86
C CYS A 10 -20.45 -12.53 12.76
N THR A 11 -21.14 -11.39 12.82
CA THR A 11 -20.57 -10.04 12.98
C THR A 11 -21.14 -9.39 14.24
N LEU A 12 -20.47 -8.34 14.72
CA LEU A 12 -21.00 -7.49 15.79
C LEU A 12 -22.22 -6.69 15.34
N GLU A 13 -23.21 -6.57 16.21
CA GLU A 13 -24.31 -5.61 16.03
C GLU A 13 -23.93 -4.24 16.58
N LYS A 14 -23.37 -3.37 15.73
CA LYS A 14 -22.89 -2.02 16.10
C LYS A 14 -23.95 -1.12 16.77
N LYS A 15 -25.25 -1.34 16.49
CA LYS A 15 -26.36 -0.49 16.99
C LYS A 15 -26.90 -0.90 18.37
N TYR A 16 -26.42 -1.99 18.96
CA TYR A 16 -26.99 -2.53 20.21
C TYR A 16 -26.27 -2.06 21.49
N SER A 17 -25.28 -1.18 21.41
CA SER A 17 -24.59 -0.69 22.61
C SER A 17 -25.42 0.36 23.36
N PHE A 18 -26.14 -0.06 24.40
CA PHE A 18 -26.66 0.86 25.41
C PHE A 18 -25.53 1.28 26.37
N GLU A 19 -25.39 2.58 26.61
CA GLU A 19 -24.38 3.27 27.43
C GLU A 19 -24.39 2.91 28.94
N LYS A 20 -24.99 1.78 29.38
CA LYS A 20 -25.01 1.42 30.82
C LYS A 20 -24.76 -0.04 31.19
N GLU A 21 -24.59 -0.98 30.26
CA GLU A 21 -24.15 -2.35 30.58
C GLU A 21 -23.16 -2.87 29.52
N GLU A 22 -21.90 -2.46 29.63
CA GLU A 22 -20.79 -2.79 28.73
C GLU A 22 -20.41 -4.30 28.62
N LYS A 23 -21.17 -5.18 29.29
CA LYS A 23 -20.88 -6.63 29.36
C LYS A 23 -21.75 -7.48 28.43
N ILE A 24 -22.87 -6.95 27.96
CA ILE A 24 -23.85 -7.68 27.14
C ILE A 24 -23.93 -7.09 25.73
N GLY A 25 -24.41 -7.89 24.77
CA GLY A 25 -24.54 -7.43 23.39
C GLY A 25 -25.29 -8.39 22.50
N ARG A 26 -25.31 -8.10 21.19
CA ARG A 26 -25.92 -8.96 20.17
C ARG A 26 -24.96 -9.16 19.00
N LEU A 27 -25.03 -10.36 18.43
CA LEU A 27 -24.29 -10.78 17.25
C LEU A 27 -25.29 -11.02 16.12
N ASN A 28 -24.94 -10.59 14.91
CA ASN A 28 -25.71 -10.91 13.71
C ASN A 28 -25.14 -12.19 13.10
N VAL A 29 -25.94 -13.25 13.07
CA VAL A 29 -25.54 -14.53 12.50
C VAL A 29 -25.68 -14.49 10.99
N LEU A 30 -24.63 -14.93 10.30
CA LEU A 30 -24.58 -15.00 8.84
C LEU A 30 -24.69 -16.46 8.37
N PHE A 31 -24.00 -17.36 9.05
CA PHE A 31 -23.92 -18.77 8.68
C PHE A 31 -23.97 -19.69 9.90
N GLU A 32 -24.41 -20.92 9.67
CA GLU A 32 -24.26 -22.05 10.57
C GLU A 32 -23.12 -22.95 10.10
N VAL A 33 -22.30 -23.40 11.05
CA VAL A 33 -21.26 -24.39 10.81
C VAL A 33 -21.81 -25.75 11.20
N LEU A 34 -22.06 -26.58 10.20
CA LEU A 34 -22.63 -27.92 10.36
C LEU A 34 -21.61 -28.91 10.97
N PRO A 35 -22.07 -30.04 11.54
CA PRO A 35 -21.18 -31.02 12.18
C PRO A 35 -20.11 -31.62 11.24
N ASP A 36 -20.39 -31.67 9.94
CA ASP A 36 -19.46 -32.12 8.89
C ASP A 36 -18.43 -31.04 8.49
N GLY A 37 -18.55 -29.83 9.07
CA GLY A 37 -17.70 -28.67 8.79
C GLY A 37 -18.18 -27.80 7.63
N ASN A 38 -19.29 -28.15 6.97
CA ASN A 38 -19.89 -27.31 5.93
C ASN A 38 -20.49 -26.05 6.53
N VAL A 39 -20.52 -24.98 5.73
CA VAL A 39 -21.02 -23.67 6.17
C VAL A 39 -22.23 -23.30 5.31
N SER A 40 -23.39 -23.17 5.94
CA SER A 40 -24.65 -22.84 5.26
C SER A 40 -25.18 -21.49 5.74
N PRO A 41 -25.80 -20.66 4.89
CA PRO A 41 -26.48 -19.46 5.37
C PRO A 41 -27.52 -19.83 6.43
N VAL A 42 -27.65 -18.97 7.44
CA VAL A 42 -28.55 -19.19 8.58
C VAL A 42 -30.01 -19.26 8.14
N ASN A 43 -30.83 -20.05 8.84
CA ASN A 43 -32.26 -20.22 8.58
C ASN A 43 -32.64 -20.80 7.21
N GLN A 44 -31.68 -21.36 6.44
CA GLN A 44 -32.00 -21.98 5.15
C GLN A 44 -32.31 -23.48 5.25
N LEU A 45 -31.49 -24.26 5.97
CA LEU A 45 -31.69 -25.71 6.12
C LEU A 45 -32.66 -26.03 7.26
N GLU A 46 -32.44 -25.38 8.40
CA GLU A 46 -33.27 -25.47 9.59
C GLU A 46 -33.42 -24.05 10.16
N ILE A 47 -34.57 -23.76 10.78
CA ILE A 47 -34.75 -22.49 11.48
C ILE A 47 -33.82 -22.48 12.69
N PHE A 48 -32.80 -21.62 12.63
CA PHE A 48 -31.95 -21.30 13.77
C PHE A 48 -32.72 -20.38 14.73
N CYS A 49 -32.97 -19.15 14.32
CA CYS A 49 -33.71 -18.18 15.12
C CYS A 49 -34.34 -17.16 14.18
N GLU A 50 -35.61 -16.81 14.43
CA GLU A 50 -36.36 -15.84 13.62
C GLU A 50 -35.66 -14.49 13.52
N THR A 51 -34.92 -14.10 14.57
CA THR A 51 -34.16 -12.84 14.59
C THR A 51 -32.84 -12.93 13.81
N GLY A 52 -32.29 -14.13 13.59
CA GLY A 52 -30.94 -14.32 13.05
C GLY A 52 -29.85 -13.77 13.98
N GLN A 53 -30.13 -13.69 15.29
CA GLN A 53 -29.21 -13.10 16.26
C GLN A 53 -28.80 -14.09 17.35
N VAL A 54 -27.67 -13.80 18.00
CA VAL A 54 -27.24 -14.46 19.25
C VAL A 54 -27.02 -13.38 20.31
N PHE A 55 -27.53 -13.60 21.51
CA PHE A 55 -27.34 -12.69 22.64
C PHE A 55 -26.06 -13.04 23.42
N VAL A 56 -25.21 -12.04 23.65
CA VAL A 56 -23.98 -12.20 24.43
C VAL A 56 -24.26 -11.86 25.88
N THR A 57 -24.13 -12.84 26.76
CA THR A 57 -24.44 -12.70 28.19
C THR A 57 -23.28 -12.12 29.00
N SER A 58 -22.05 -12.20 28.49
CA SER A 58 -20.85 -11.67 29.16
C SER A 58 -19.69 -11.44 28.20
N GLY A 59 -18.90 -10.40 28.43
CA GLY A 59 -17.64 -10.14 27.74
C GLY A 59 -17.79 -9.50 26.36
N PHE A 60 -18.89 -8.81 26.08
CA PHE A 60 -19.12 -8.21 24.76
C PHE A 60 -18.03 -7.20 24.33
N ASN A 61 -17.49 -6.41 25.27
CA ASN A 61 -16.36 -5.51 24.99
C ASN A 61 -15.11 -6.26 24.51
N GLU A 62 -14.79 -7.40 25.11
CA GLU A 62 -13.63 -8.22 24.71
C GLU A 62 -13.80 -8.72 23.27
N ILE A 63 -15.02 -9.13 22.89
CA ILE A 63 -15.35 -9.53 21.52
C ILE A 63 -15.19 -8.32 20.59
N ARG A 64 -15.69 -7.14 21.00
CA ARG A 64 -15.61 -5.91 20.22
C ARG A 64 -14.17 -5.46 19.97
N GLU A 65 -13.34 -5.48 20.99
CA GLU A 65 -11.91 -5.12 20.86
C GLU A 65 -11.14 -6.16 20.05
N ARG A 66 -11.42 -7.45 20.23
CA ARG A 66 -10.73 -8.53 19.54
C ARG A 66 -11.03 -8.58 18.06
N PHE A 67 -12.32 -8.51 17.68
CA PHE A 67 -12.74 -8.75 16.30
C PHE A 67 -13.07 -7.46 15.55
N ASN A 68 -13.43 -6.37 16.24
CA ASN A 68 -13.82 -5.09 15.66
C ASN A 68 -14.84 -5.26 14.51
N ASP A 69 -14.39 -5.17 13.26
CA ASP A 69 -15.25 -5.32 12.07
C ASP A 69 -15.10 -6.67 11.36
N ALA A 70 -14.19 -7.52 11.81
CA ALA A 70 -13.97 -8.85 11.24
C ALA A 70 -15.10 -9.81 11.60
N ILE A 71 -15.35 -10.77 10.70
CA ILE A 71 -16.24 -11.90 11.01
C ILE A 71 -15.52 -12.92 11.89
N PHE A 72 -16.26 -13.58 12.77
CA PHE A 72 -15.73 -14.58 13.69
C PHE A 72 -16.72 -15.71 13.94
N GLU A 73 -16.21 -16.81 14.49
CA GLU A 73 -17.00 -17.98 14.85
C GLU A 73 -17.39 -17.91 16.33
N THR A 74 -18.61 -18.33 16.67
CA THR A 74 -19.04 -18.48 18.06
C THR A 74 -19.84 -19.76 18.27
N LYS A 75 -19.67 -20.37 19.44
CA LYS A 75 -20.55 -21.43 19.93
C LYS A 75 -21.69 -20.83 20.72
N CYS A 76 -22.91 -21.28 20.44
CA CYS A 76 -24.11 -20.79 21.10
C CYS A 76 -24.99 -21.93 21.58
N LYS A 77 -25.72 -21.68 22.65
CA LYS A 77 -26.63 -22.64 23.29
C LYS A 77 -28.01 -22.03 23.45
N PRO A 78 -29.09 -22.85 23.45
CA PRO A 78 -30.43 -22.36 23.73
C PRO A 78 -30.47 -21.61 25.07
N THR A 79 -31.24 -20.52 25.10
CA THR A 79 -31.51 -19.80 26.34
C THR A 79 -32.29 -20.67 27.32
N SER A 80 -31.95 -20.58 28.61
CA SER A 80 -32.71 -21.22 29.68
C SER A 80 -33.86 -20.34 30.20
N PHE A 81 -33.99 -19.11 29.68
CA PHE A 81 -35.07 -18.18 30.03
C PHE A 81 -36.30 -18.41 29.14
N GLU A 82 -37.49 -18.12 29.67
CA GLU A 82 -38.71 -18.07 28.86
C GLU A 82 -38.51 -17.05 27.72
N HIS A 83 -38.77 -17.48 26.48
CA HIS A 83 -38.64 -16.64 25.30
C HIS A 83 -40.02 -16.48 24.66
N ARG A 84 -40.33 -15.25 24.21
CA ARG A 84 -41.53 -14.96 23.43
C ARG A 84 -41.26 -15.13 21.94
N ASP A 85 -42.31 -15.25 21.14
CA ASP A 85 -42.20 -15.22 19.69
C ASP A 85 -41.53 -13.91 19.25
N GLY A 86 -40.56 -14.00 18.33
CA GLY A 86 -39.72 -12.87 17.92
C GLY A 86 -38.52 -12.55 18.81
N GLU A 87 -38.27 -13.27 19.91
CA GLU A 87 -37.08 -13.09 20.75
C GLU A 87 -35.93 -14.04 20.38
N CYS A 88 -34.70 -13.63 20.71
CA CYS A 88 -33.50 -14.42 20.43
C CYS A 88 -33.48 -15.70 21.28
N ARG A 89 -33.36 -16.85 20.62
CA ARG A 89 -33.39 -18.18 21.26
C ARG A 89 -32.02 -18.66 21.74
N TYR A 90 -30.94 -17.99 21.36
CA TYR A 90 -29.57 -18.47 21.57
C TYR A 90 -28.70 -17.45 22.30
N VAL A 91 -27.88 -17.97 23.21
CA VAL A 91 -26.93 -17.19 24.00
C VAL A 91 -25.49 -17.67 23.80
N SER A 92 -24.54 -16.74 23.91
CA SER A 92 -23.10 -16.98 23.86
C SER A 92 -22.33 -16.06 24.83
N ASN A 93 -21.02 -16.25 24.95
CA ASN A 93 -20.10 -15.46 25.76
C ASN A 93 -18.76 -15.23 25.02
N SER A 94 -17.92 -14.34 25.54
CA SER A 94 -16.61 -14.02 24.90
C SER A 94 -15.68 -15.22 24.76
N SER A 95 -15.65 -16.11 25.75
CA SER A 95 -14.78 -17.31 25.72
C SER A 95 -15.18 -18.34 24.66
N SER A 96 -16.42 -18.25 24.14
CA SER A 96 -16.91 -19.12 23.07
C SER A 96 -16.65 -18.58 21.67
N CYS A 97 -15.96 -17.43 21.56
CA CYS A 97 -15.66 -16.77 20.29
C CYS A 97 -14.23 -17.04 19.81
N GLU A 98 -14.09 -17.46 18.56
CA GLU A 98 -12.83 -17.83 17.91
C GLU A 98 -12.69 -17.14 16.55
N ASP A 99 -11.45 -16.90 16.13
CA ASP A 99 -11.15 -16.50 14.76
C ASP A 99 -11.56 -17.60 13.77
N ILE A 100 -12.05 -17.21 12.60
CA ILE A 100 -12.39 -18.18 11.55
C ILE A 100 -11.12 -18.91 11.11
N ARG A 101 -11.18 -20.23 11.15
CA ARG A 101 -10.09 -21.11 10.72
C ARG A 101 -10.17 -21.38 9.23
N GLY A 102 -9.02 -21.26 8.54
CA GLY A 102 -8.90 -21.62 7.13
C GLY A 102 -9.80 -20.79 6.20
N ILE A 103 -10.29 -21.44 5.15
CA ILE A 103 -11.01 -20.82 4.03
C ILE A 103 -12.49 -21.25 4.08
N MET A 104 -13.20 -20.84 5.13
CA MET A 104 -14.61 -21.20 5.35
C MET A 104 -15.57 -20.18 4.74
N VAL A 105 -15.27 -18.89 4.94
CA VAL A 105 -16.09 -17.75 4.52
C VAL A 105 -15.22 -16.68 3.90
N ALA A 106 -15.74 -16.01 2.88
CA ALA A 106 -15.09 -14.88 2.23
C ALA A 106 -16.10 -13.75 1.99
N GLN A 107 -15.65 -12.51 2.03
CA GLN A 107 -16.47 -11.37 1.63
C GLN A 107 -16.53 -11.28 0.10
N LEU A 108 -17.70 -10.93 -0.42
CA LEU A 108 -17.99 -10.79 -1.84
C LEU A 108 -18.16 -9.31 -2.19
N PHE A 109 -17.39 -8.83 -3.16
CA PHE A 109 -17.47 -7.45 -3.66
C PHE A 109 -18.00 -7.43 -5.09
N LYS A 110 -19.01 -6.61 -5.34
CA LYS A 110 -19.59 -6.42 -6.68
C LYS A 110 -18.72 -5.48 -7.50
N MET A 111 -17.79 -6.04 -8.24
CA MET A 111 -16.87 -5.33 -9.11
C MET A 111 -16.23 -6.28 -10.12
N PRO A 112 -15.85 -5.77 -11.30
CA PRO A 112 -15.20 -6.59 -12.31
C PRO A 112 -13.83 -7.07 -11.84
N LEU A 113 -13.38 -8.20 -12.39
CA LEU A 113 -12.03 -8.70 -12.21
C LEU A 113 -11.01 -7.65 -12.70
N PRO A 114 -10.05 -7.19 -11.87
CA PRO A 114 -9.06 -6.22 -12.30
C PRO A 114 -8.07 -6.83 -13.29
N ASN A 115 -7.37 -5.96 -14.02
CA ASN A 115 -6.30 -6.38 -14.92
C ASN A 115 -5.15 -6.99 -14.10
N ILE A 116 -4.66 -8.16 -14.50
CA ILE A 116 -3.53 -8.86 -13.87
C ILE A 116 -2.23 -8.05 -13.80
N LEU A 117 -2.04 -7.06 -14.70
CA LEU A 117 -0.89 -6.15 -14.69
C LEU A 117 -1.02 -5.07 -13.61
N HIS A 118 -2.24 -4.77 -13.19
CA HIS A 118 -2.58 -3.80 -12.15
C HIS A 118 -3.69 -4.38 -11.27
N PRO A 119 -3.37 -5.41 -10.45
CA PRO A 119 -4.36 -6.16 -9.67
C PRO A 119 -4.81 -5.35 -8.44
N VAL A 120 -5.24 -4.11 -8.65
CA VAL A 120 -5.57 -3.16 -7.60
C VAL A 120 -7.06 -2.87 -7.64
N ILE A 121 -7.69 -2.90 -6.47
CA ILE A 121 -9.08 -2.47 -6.29
C ILE A 121 -9.17 -1.37 -5.23
N ILE A 122 -10.22 -0.57 -5.31
CA ILE A 122 -10.47 0.53 -4.37
C ILE A 122 -11.82 0.28 -3.71
N LEU A 123 -11.82 0.27 -2.37
CA LEU A 123 -13.00 0.03 -1.55
C LEU A 123 -13.30 1.23 -0.65
N SER A 124 -14.57 1.41 -0.32
CA SER A 124 -15.02 2.39 0.67
C SER A 124 -14.81 1.94 2.11
N GLU A 125 -14.73 0.63 2.34
CA GLU A 125 -14.56 0.01 3.65
C GLU A 125 -13.52 -1.11 3.55
N ALA A 126 -12.78 -1.34 4.65
CA ALA A 126 -11.83 -2.44 4.73
C ALA A 126 -12.57 -3.80 4.71
N PRO A 127 -12.03 -4.83 4.04
CA PRO A 127 -12.65 -6.14 4.07
C PRO A 127 -12.68 -6.74 5.48
N GLN A 128 -13.76 -7.46 5.78
CA GLN A 128 -14.07 -8.11 7.05
C GLN A 128 -13.52 -9.56 7.10
N THR A 129 -12.93 -10.03 6.00
CA THR A 129 -12.36 -11.38 5.83
C THR A 129 -10.96 -11.32 5.27
N LYS A 130 -10.10 -12.27 5.65
CA LYS A 130 -8.71 -12.37 5.13
C LYS A 130 -8.60 -12.69 3.65
N ILE A 131 -9.68 -13.23 3.07
CA ILE A 131 -9.80 -13.51 1.65
C ILE A 131 -11.08 -12.92 1.09
N ILE A 132 -11.07 -12.56 -0.18
CA ILE A 132 -12.22 -11.93 -0.84
C ILE A 132 -12.49 -12.57 -2.20
N PHE A 133 -13.71 -12.38 -2.68
CA PHE A 133 -14.13 -12.71 -4.04
C PHE A 133 -14.69 -11.47 -4.72
N LEU A 134 -14.53 -11.42 -6.04
CA LEU A 134 -15.07 -10.35 -6.87
C LEU A 134 -16.20 -10.91 -7.75
N GLU A 135 -17.33 -10.22 -7.78
CA GLU A 135 -18.51 -10.58 -8.55
C GLU A 135 -18.70 -9.59 -9.71
N ASP A 136 -18.68 -10.10 -10.94
CA ASP A 136 -19.20 -9.40 -12.11
C ASP A 136 -20.65 -9.84 -12.41
N ASP A 137 -21.21 -9.40 -13.54
CA ASP A 137 -22.62 -9.69 -13.87
C ASP A 137 -22.95 -11.20 -13.93
N LYS A 138 -21.98 -12.06 -14.27
CA LYS A 138 -22.20 -13.49 -14.55
C LYS A 138 -21.35 -14.44 -13.70
N PHE A 139 -20.18 -14.00 -13.27
CA PHE A 139 -19.16 -14.82 -12.65
C PHE A 139 -18.65 -14.21 -11.36
N ILE A 140 -18.14 -15.10 -10.52
CA ILE A 140 -17.41 -14.79 -9.31
C ILE A 140 -15.98 -15.29 -9.47
N TYR A 141 -15.02 -14.47 -9.07
CA TYR A 141 -13.59 -14.72 -9.19
C TYR A 141 -12.91 -14.71 -7.83
N GLY A 142 -12.00 -15.66 -7.60
CA GLY A 142 -11.22 -15.73 -6.37
C GLY A 142 -10.82 -17.17 -6.04
N PRO A 143 -10.30 -17.44 -4.83
CA PRO A 143 -10.13 -16.49 -3.73
C PRO A 143 -8.91 -15.59 -3.97
N PHE A 144 -9.03 -14.34 -3.52
CA PHE A 144 -7.90 -13.42 -3.45
C PHE A 144 -7.46 -13.21 -2.00
N SER A 145 -6.16 -13.30 -1.75
CA SER A 145 -5.52 -12.58 -0.65
C SER A 145 -5.27 -11.13 -1.06
N TYR A 146 -5.11 -10.24 -0.10
CA TYR A 146 -4.85 -8.84 -0.39
C TYR A 146 -3.89 -8.21 0.60
N GLU A 147 -3.20 -7.18 0.15
CA GLU A 147 -2.41 -6.28 0.98
C GLU A 147 -3.04 -4.88 0.95
N LEU A 148 -3.17 -4.27 2.12
CA LEU A 148 -3.60 -2.88 2.25
C LEU A 148 -2.42 -1.97 1.91
N ASN A 149 -2.58 -1.12 0.89
CA ASN A 149 -1.60 -0.07 0.65
C ASN A 149 -1.85 1.06 1.65
N ASP A 150 -0.88 1.31 2.55
CA ASP A 150 -0.93 2.36 3.58
C ASP A 150 -1.03 3.80 3.04
N LYS A 151 -1.01 3.97 1.72
CA LYS A 151 -1.28 5.25 1.05
C LYS A 151 -2.78 5.53 1.08
N ASN A 152 -3.31 5.82 2.27
CA ASN A 152 -4.66 6.31 2.47
C ASN A 152 -4.83 7.64 1.71
N ILE A 153 -5.38 7.58 0.49
CA ILE A 153 -5.85 8.76 -0.22
C ILE A 153 -7.28 9.01 0.28
N GLY A 154 -7.42 9.70 1.42
CA GLY A 154 -8.72 10.00 2.02
C GLY A 154 -9.35 8.81 2.77
N LYS A 155 -10.65 8.56 2.55
CA LYS A 155 -11.45 7.47 3.17
C LYS A 155 -11.51 6.18 2.33
N GLN A 156 -10.62 6.02 1.35
CA GLN A 156 -10.63 4.88 0.44
C GLN A 156 -9.51 3.90 0.80
N HIS A 157 -9.83 2.61 0.76
CA HIS A 157 -8.90 1.52 0.99
C HIS A 157 -8.43 0.96 -0.36
N ILE A 158 -7.14 1.10 -0.64
CA ILE A 158 -6.52 0.59 -1.86
C ILE A 158 -5.94 -0.79 -1.55
N LEU A 159 -6.45 -1.82 -2.20
CA LEU A 159 -6.00 -3.20 -2.01
C LEU A 159 -5.25 -3.70 -3.23
N THR A 160 -4.08 -4.29 -3.01
CA THR A 160 -3.37 -5.07 -4.03
C THR A 160 -3.77 -6.53 -3.87
N LEU A 161 -4.36 -7.12 -4.91
CA LEU A 161 -4.85 -8.50 -4.91
C LEU A 161 -3.77 -9.47 -5.38
N ALA A 162 -3.76 -10.63 -4.76
CA ALA A 162 -2.97 -11.78 -5.18
C ALA A 162 -3.79 -13.05 -5.04
N SER A 163 -3.59 -14.00 -5.96
CA SER A 163 -4.05 -15.38 -5.78
C SER A 163 -3.47 -15.95 -4.49
N ILE A 164 -4.23 -16.77 -3.77
CA ILE A 164 -3.67 -17.44 -2.60
C ILE A 164 -2.65 -18.51 -3.02
N THR A 165 -1.58 -18.64 -2.26
CA THR A 165 -0.49 -19.60 -2.53
C THR A 165 -0.63 -20.89 -1.71
N THR A 166 -1.52 -20.90 -0.72
CA THR A 166 -1.81 -22.08 0.07
C THR A 166 -2.49 -23.13 -0.82
N PRO A 167 -2.04 -24.40 -0.82
CA PRO A 167 -2.64 -25.41 -1.69
C PRO A 167 -4.13 -25.58 -1.37
N ILE A 168 -4.99 -25.25 -2.34
CA ILE A 168 -6.38 -25.69 -2.35
C ILE A 168 -6.45 -26.84 -3.34
N ASN A 169 -7.11 -27.94 -2.94
CA ASN A 169 -7.34 -29.07 -3.85
C ASN A 169 -7.90 -28.57 -5.19
N LYS A 170 -7.31 -29.03 -6.30
CA LYS A 170 -7.65 -28.68 -7.69
C LYS A 170 -7.31 -27.28 -8.19
N ILE A 171 -6.84 -26.33 -7.36
CA ILE A 171 -6.31 -25.05 -7.86
C ILE A 171 -4.78 -25.04 -7.82
N PRO A 172 -4.11 -24.95 -8.99
CA PRO A 172 -2.66 -24.80 -9.03
C PRO A 172 -2.21 -23.46 -8.42
N PRO A 173 -0.97 -23.37 -7.91
CA PRO A 173 -0.42 -22.11 -7.41
C PRO A 173 -0.55 -20.97 -8.42
N PHE A 174 -0.80 -19.77 -7.90
CA PHE A 174 -1.01 -18.55 -8.67
C PHE A 174 -2.28 -18.50 -9.52
N HIS A 175 -3.22 -19.39 -9.31
CA HIS A 175 -4.49 -19.38 -10.01
C HIS A 175 -5.65 -19.02 -9.08
N ILE A 176 -6.73 -18.58 -9.71
CA ILE A 176 -8.02 -18.32 -9.07
C ILE A 176 -9.11 -19.12 -9.79
N ALA A 177 -10.17 -19.47 -9.08
CA ALA A 177 -11.39 -20.01 -9.66
C ALA A 177 -12.21 -18.90 -10.33
N LYS A 178 -12.86 -19.29 -11.43
CA LYS A 178 -13.99 -18.60 -12.04
C LYS A 178 -15.21 -19.49 -11.86
N ILE A 179 -16.26 -18.95 -11.25
CA ILE A 179 -17.49 -19.70 -10.93
C ILE A 179 -18.69 -18.92 -11.43
N ASN A 180 -19.65 -19.58 -12.08
CA ASN A 180 -20.93 -19.00 -12.44
C ASN A 180 -21.70 -18.63 -11.17
N LYS A 181 -22.12 -17.37 -11.08
CA LYS A 181 -22.85 -16.81 -9.94
C LYS A 181 -24.07 -17.64 -9.54
N GLU A 182 -24.80 -18.20 -10.52
CA GLU A 182 -26.00 -19.00 -10.25
C GLU A 182 -25.73 -20.22 -9.38
N LYS A 183 -24.53 -20.81 -9.45
CA LYS A 183 -24.14 -22.00 -8.68
C LYS A 183 -23.92 -21.70 -7.19
N VAL A 184 -23.69 -20.43 -6.84
CA VAL A 184 -23.27 -20.06 -5.49
C VAL A 184 -24.32 -19.26 -4.71
N ASN A 185 -25.43 -18.87 -5.34
CA ASN A 185 -26.46 -18.04 -4.71
C ASN A 185 -26.97 -18.62 -3.38
N ASN A 186 -27.09 -19.95 -3.28
CA ASN A 186 -27.52 -20.65 -2.07
C ASN A 186 -26.46 -20.65 -0.94
N HIS A 187 -25.25 -20.18 -1.22
CA HIS A 187 -24.16 -20.07 -0.25
C HIS A 187 -23.88 -18.63 0.15
N ILE A 188 -24.67 -17.67 -0.36
CA ILE A 188 -24.49 -16.25 -0.05
C ILE A 188 -25.35 -15.87 1.17
N SER A 189 -24.75 -15.18 2.12
CA SER A 189 -25.43 -14.54 3.23
C SER A 189 -25.18 -13.03 3.21
N VAL A 190 -26.17 -12.25 3.60
CA VAL A 190 -26.12 -10.78 3.56
C VAL A 190 -26.24 -10.23 4.96
N ASN A 191 -25.28 -9.40 5.36
CA ASN A 191 -25.47 -8.54 6.51
C ASN A 191 -26.33 -7.34 6.09
N ILE A 192 -27.65 -7.49 6.20
CA ILE A 192 -28.64 -6.49 5.75
C ILE A 192 -28.36 -5.10 6.33
N ARG A 193 -27.81 -5.03 7.55
CA ARG A 193 -27.56 -3.77 8.25
C ARG A 193 -26.34 -3.01 7.71
N GLN A 194 -25.34 -3.73 7.20
CA GLN A 194 -24.11 -3.17 6.63
C GLN A 194 -24.13 -3.19 5.09
N GLY A 195 -25.05 -3.92 4.48
CA GLY A 195 -25.08 -4.13 3.02
C GLY A 195 -23.91 -4.99 2.53
N THR A 196 -23.25 -5.75 3.41
CA THR A 196 -22.09 -6.59 3.06
C THR A 196 -22.53 -8.01 2.70
N PHE A 197 -21.93 -8.54 1.65
CA PHE A 197 -22.20 -9.88 1.13
C PHE A 197 -21.07 -10.83 1.51
N PHE A 198 -21.43 -12.02 1.96
CA PHE A 198 -20.48 -13.06 2.31
C PHE A 198 -20.82 -14.35 1.59
N LEU A 199 -19.77 -15.07 1.21
CA LEU A 199 -19.84 -16.38 0.59
C LEU A 199 -19.40 -17.43 1.61
N GLY A 200 -20.30 -18.36 1.93
CA GLY A 200 -20.02 -19.53 2.77
C GLY A 200 -19.54 -20.72 1.93
N ASN A 201 -19.10 -21.76 2.63
CA ASN A 201 -18.62 -23.03 2.05
C ASN A 201 -17.57 -22.84 0.94
N VAL A 202 -16.65 -21.90 1.15
CA VAL A 202 -15.74 -21.42 0.11
C VAL A 202 -14.90 -22.55 -0.49
N LYS A 203 -14.41 -23.48 0.35
CA LYS A 203 -13.64 -24.64 -0.12
C LYS A 203 -14.41 -25.48 -1.16
N TYR A 204 -15.65 -25.84 -0.86
CA TYR A 204 -16.48 -26.63 -1.78
C TYR A 204 -16.74 -25.88 -3.09
N ILE A 205 -17.03 -24.58 -3.01
CA ILE A 205 -17.30 -23.74 -4.18
C ILE A 205 -16.07 -23.67 -5.09
N ILE A 206 -14.90 -23.49 -4.50
CA ILE A 206 -13.63 -23.46 -5.23
C ILE A 206 -13.36 -24.82 -5.90
N GLU A 207 -13.60 -25.94 -5.22
CA GLU A 207 -13.38 -27.29 -5.77
C GLU A 207 -14.36 -27.68 -6.90
N ASN A 208 -15.45 -26.93 -7.05
CA ASN A 208 -16.50 -27.07 -8.07
C ASN A 208 -16.58 -25.84 -9.00
N ASN A 209 -15.42 -25.22 -9.27
CA ASN A 209 -15.31 -24.10 -10.20
C ASN A 209 -15.66 -24.48 -11.66
N ASP A 210 -15.96 -23.47 -12.48
CA ASP A 210 -16.21 -23.64 -13.91
C ASP A 210 -14.92 -23.59 -14.72
N ASP A 211 -13.98 -22.74 -14.30
CA ASP A 211 -12.69 -22.55 -14.94
C ASP A 211 -11.65 -22.03 -13.95
N ILE A 212 -10.38 -22.10 -14.34
CA ILE A 212 -9.24 -21.67 -13.53
C ILE A 212 -8.46 -20.63 -14.33
N ILE A 213 -8.25 -19.45 -13.71
CA ILE A 213 -7.53 -18.33 -14.33
C ILE A 213 -6.15 -18.21 -13.71
N ASP A 214 -5.12 -18.12 -14.56
CA ASP A 214 -3.76 -17.76 -14.15
C ASP A 214 -3.72 -16.29 -13.73
N PHE A 215 -3.62 -16.02 -12.42
CA PHE A 215 -3.64 -14.68 -11.81
C PHE A 215 -2.33 -14.38 -11.08
N ILE A 216 -1.21 -14.54 -11.78
CA ILE A 216 0.12 -14.18 -11.27
C ILE A 216 0.51 -12.73 -11.64
N SER A 217 0.94 -11.92 -10.66
CA SER A 217 1.41 -10.54 -10.91
C SER A 217 2.80 -10.51 -11.55
N ASN A 218 3.23 -9.35 -12.07
CA ASN A 218 4.60 -9.20 -12.59
C ASN A 218 5.63 -9.35 -11.46
N GLU A 219 5.37 -8.81 -10.27
CA GLU A 219 6.25 -8.98 -9.11
C GLU A 219 6.37 -10.47 -8.73
N GLN A 220 5.27 -11.21 -8.75
CA GLN A 220 5.28 -12.65 -8.46
C GLN A 220 5.99 -13.46 -9.54
N ILE A 221 5.83 -13.11 -10.83
CA ILE A 221 6.59 -13.70 -11.94
C ILE A 221 8.10 -13.48 -11.72
N ILE A 222 8.51 -12.24 -11.43
CA ILE A 222 9.92 -11.90 -11.21
C ILE A 222 10.45 -12.63 -9.98
N SER A 223 9.72 -12.64 -8.86
CA SER A 223 10.12 -13.37 -7.66
C SER A 223 10.24 -14.87 -7.92
N THR A 224 9.28 -15.48 -8.62
CA THR A 224 9.27 -16.93 -8.85
C THR A 224 10.34 -17.38 -9.84
N TYR A 225 10.40 -16.76 -11.01
CA TYR A 225 11.28 -17.19 -12.10
C TYR A 225 12.62 -16.44 -12.09
N GLY A 226 12.66 -15.19 -11.62
CA GLY A 226 13.89 -14.44 -11.44
C GLY A 226 14.80 -15.06 -10.38
N ASN A 227 14.24 -15.60 -9.29
CA ASN A 227 15.04 -16.37 -8.32
C ASN A 227 15.67 -17.62 -8.96
N LYS A 228 14.92 -18.36 -9.80
CA LYS A 228 15.46 -19.50 -10.55
C LYS A 228 16.58 -19.08 -11.51
N ILE A 229 16.44 -17.91 -12.14
CA ILE A 229 17.49 -17.31 -12.99
C ILE A 229 18.74 -16.98 -12.17
N ALA A 230 18.58 -16.30 -11.03
CA ALA A 230 19.68 -15.86 -10.17
C ALA A 230 20.46 -17.03 -9.56
N GLN A 231 19.80 -18.15 -9.29
CA GLN A 231 20.43 -19.37 -8.78
C GLN A 231 21.15 -20.19 -9.87
N ASN A 232 21.00 -19.84 -11.14
CA ASN A 232 21.64 -20.56 -12.24
C ASN A 232 23.10 -20.11 -12.39
N SER A 233 24.04 -21.00 -12.05
CA SER A 233 25.49 -20.73 -12.10
C SER A 233 26.03 -20.38 -13.48
N ASN A 234 25.31 -20.70 -14.56
CA ASN A 234 25.68 -20.33 -15.92
C ASN A 234 25.37 -18.87 -16.26
N ILE A 235 24.56 -18.18 -15.45
CA ILE A 235 24.13 -16.81 -15.65
C ILE A 235 24.86 -15.92 -14.64
N ARG A 236 26.07 -15.47 -15.00
CA ARG A 236 26.93 -14.67 -14.11
C ARG A 236 26.67 -13.16 -14.15
N ASN A 237 26.29 -12.61 -15.31
CA ASN A 237 26.08 -11.17 -15.51
C ASN A 237 24.78 -10.91 -16.30
N PHE A 238 24.02 -9.87 -15.95
CA PHE A 238 22.83 -9.42 -16.69
C PHE A 238 23.22 -8.48 -17.83
N SER A 239 23.09 -8.93 -19.09
CA SER A 239 23.33 -8.17 -20.32
C SER A 239 22.34 -8.58 -21.42
N LYS A 240 22.25 -7.86 -22.55
CA LYS A 240 21.40 -8.27 -23.71
C LYS A 240 21.63 -9.71 -24.16
N GLY A 241 22.90 -10.12 -24.20
CA GLY A 241 23.28 -11.49 -24.55
C GLY A 241 22.74 -12.51 -23.53
N THR A 242 22.71 -12.13 -22.26
CA THR A 242 22.19 -12.95 -21.16
C THR A 242 20.67 -13.15 -21.26
N ILE A 243 19.89 -12.12 -21.61
CA ILE A 243 18.43 -12.27 -21.78
C ILE A 243 18.12 -13.31 -22.87
N THR A 244 18.87 -13.30 -23.97
CA THR A 244 18.74 -14.30 -25.04
C THR A 244 19.10 -15.71 -24.57
N GLN A 245 20.16 -15.85 -23.76
CA GLN A 245 20.54 -17.13 -23.15
C GLN A 245 19.48 -17.64 -22.18
N ILE A 246 18.93 -16.76 -21.33
CA ILE A 246 17.81 -17.09 -20.42
C ILE A 246 16.61 -17.58 -21.24
N ARG A 247 16.24 -16.86 -22.31
CA ARG A 247 15.13 -17.25 -23.18
C ARG A 247 15.34 -18.65 -23.78
N LYS A 248 16.54 -18.93 -24.29
CA LYS A 248 16.89 -20.26 -24.82
C LYS A 248 16.81 -21.33 -23.73
N HIS A 249 17.33 -21.05 -22.54
CA HIS A 249 17.32 -21.99 -21.42
C HIS A 249 15.90 -22.36 -20.99
N TYR A 250 15.00 -21.38 -20.85
CA TYR A 250 13.62 -21.66 -20.42
C TYR A 250 12.74 -22.21 -21.54
N SER A 251 13.01 -21.91 -22.81
CA SER A 251 12.21 -22.39 -23.94
C SER A 251 12.08 -23.92 -24.05
N SER A 252 13.06 -24.66 -23.49
CA SER A 252 13.04 -26.13 -23.46
C SER A 252 12.33 -26.72 -22.23
N THR A 253 11.96 -25.89 -21.25
CA THR A 253 11.33 -26.35 -20.00
C THR A 253 9.85 -26.68 -20.19
N ILE A 254 9.34 -27.64 -19.41
CA ILE A 254 7.91 -28.00 -19.40
C ILE A 254 7.07 -26.80 -18.96
N GLU A 255 7.51 -26.07 -17.94
CA GLU A 255 6.80 -24.87 -17.44
C GLU A 255 6.59 -23.82 -18.55
N TYR A 256 7.57 -23.62 -19.43
CA TYR A 256 7.44 -22.68 -20.56
C TYR A 256 6.34 -23.09 -21.54
N LYS A 257 6.20 -24.39 -21.79
CA LYS A 257 5.14 -24.94 -22.65
C LYS A 257 3.76 -24.82 -21.99
N THR A 258 3.70 -25.04 -20.68
CA THR A 258 2.43 -24.97 -19.91
C THR A 258 1.96 -23.53 -19.72
N PHE A 259 2.87 -22.59 -19.45
CA PHE A 259 2.52 -21.20 -19.11
C PHE A 259 3.28 -20.17 -19.97
N PRO A 260 3.14 -20.19 -21.30
CA PRO A 260 3.95 -19.36 -22.21
C PRO A 260 3.77 -17.85 -21.95
N GLN A 261 2.59 -17.42 -21.50
CA GLN A 261 2.32 -16.02 -21.21
C GLN A 261 3.08 -15.50 -19.99
N ARG A 262 3.33 -16.33 -18.97
CA ARG A 262 4.15 -15.95 -17.81
C ARG A 262 5.57 -15.62 -18.23
N PHE A 263 6.15 -16.44 -19.09
CA PHE A 263 7.49 -16.23 -19.61
C PHE A 263 7.58 -15.06 -20.59
N LYS A 264 6.54 -14.84 -21.40
CA LYS A 264 6.44 -13.63 -22.22
C LYS A 264 6.51 -12.37 -21.36
N ARG A 265 5.72 -12.31 -20.28
CA ARG A 265 5.73 -11.21 -19.31
C ARG A 265 7.07 -11.10 -18.58
N LEU A 266 7.66 -12.23 -18.16
CA LEU A 266 9.00 -12.25 -17.55
C LEU A 266 10.03 -11.59 -18.46
N PHE A 267 10.11 -12.01 -19.73
CA PHE A 267 11.09 -11.44 -20.66
C PHE A 267 10.84 -9.97 -20.93
N GLN A 268 9.57 -9.55 -21.03
CA GLN A 268 9.24 -8.13 -21.12
C GLN A 268 9.77 -7.37 -19.90
N CYS A 269 9.54 -7.86 -18.68
CA CYS A 269 10.06 -7.22 -17.47
C CYS A 269 11.60 -7.15 -17.44
N LEU A 270 12.30 -8.17 -17.95
CA LEU A 270 13.76 -8.16 -18.01
C LEU A 270 14.29 -7.16 -19.05
N GLU A 271 13.63 -7.04 -20.20
CA GLU A 271 13.96 -6.06 -21.24
C GLU A 271 13.67 -4.63 -20.76
N ASP A 272 12.51 -4.42 -20.12
CA ASP A 272 12.12 -3.14 -19.53
C ASP A 272 13.14 -2.70 -18.46
N ALA A 273 13.58 -3.62 -17.59
CA ALA A 273 14.60 -3.33 -16.58
C ALA A 273 15.95 -2.92 -17.17
N GLU A 274 16.36 -3.50 -18.30
CA GLU A 274 17.57 -3.08 -19.01
C GLU A 274 17.43 -1.65 -19.57
N THR A 275 16.26 -1.34 -20.13
CA THR A 275 15.97 -0.01 -20.69
C THR A 275 15.64 1.05 -19.63
N TRP A 276 15.46 0.64 -18.37
CA TRP A 276 15.07 1.53 -17.28
C TRP A 276 16.10 2.63 -17.05
N ASP A 277 17.40 2.36 -17.16
CA ASP A 277 18.41 3.40 -16.92
C ASP A 277 18.32 4.55 -17.92
N ASN A 278 18.05 4.25 -19.19
CA ASN A 278 17.83 5.25 -20.22
C ASN A 278 16.50 5.99 -19.99
N SER A 279 15.43 5.24 -19.74
CA SER A 279 14.08 5.78 -19.51
C SER A 279 14.01 6.65 -18.26
N ARG A 280 14.72 6.27 -17.19
CA ARG A 280 14.85 7.02 -15.94
C ARG A 280 15.54 8.35 -16.20
N LYS A 281 16.65 8.35 -16.92
CA LYS A 281 17.38 9.57 -17.25
C LYS A 281 16.50 10.53 -18.05
N GLU A 282 15.81 10.03 -19.08
CA GLU A 282 14.86 10.83 -19.86
C GLU A 282 13.71 11.37 -19.01
N LEU A 283 13.12 10.56 -18.12
CA LEU A 283 12.05 11.00 -17.22
C LEU A 283 12.53 12.10 -16.26
N PHE A 284 13.72 11.96 -15.69
CA PHE A 284 14.33 12.99 -14.85
C PHE A 284 14.61 14.27 -15.64
N ASP A 285 15.22 14.15 -16.81
CA ASP A 285 15.54 15.29 -17.66
C ASP A 285 14.26 16.02 -18.11
N ASN A 286 13.21 15.28 -18.48
CA ASN A 286 11.90 15.83 -18.84
C ASN A 286 11.21 16.49 -17.63
N PHE A 287 11.25 15.86 -16.47
CA PHE A 287 10.68 16.43 -15.25
C PHE A 287 11.41 17.71 -14.85
N LEU A 288 12.74 17.70 -14.81
CA LEU A 288 13.56 18.88 -14.50
C LEU A 288 13.40 19.99 -15.54
N SER A 289 13.10 19.65 -16.79
CA SER A 289 12.83 20.61 -17.85
C SER A 289 11.41 21.19 -17.80
N SER A 290 10.46 20.50 -17.16
CA SER A 290 9.09 20.96 -16.95
C SER A 290 9.02 22.17 -16.01
N GLU A 291 7.98 22.99 -16.12
CA GLU A 291 7.81 24.15 -15.23
C GLU A 291 7.73 23.75 -13.75
N LYS A 292 7.02 22.66 -13.43
CA LYS A 292 6.93 22.16 -12.06
C LYS A 292 8.30 21.75 -11.52
N GLY A 293 9.07 20.98 -12.29
CA GLY A 293 10.41 20.57 -11.90
C GLY A 293 11.37 21.75 -11.74
N LYS A 294 11.36 22.69 -12.69
CA LYS A 294 12.13 23.95 -12.59
C LYS A 294 11.79 24.74 -11.34
N ASN A 295 10.51 24.85 -11.00
CA ASN A 295 10.08 25.58 -9.81
C ASN A 295 10.51 24.90 -8.50
N ILE A 296 10.42 23.57 -8.44
CA ILE A 296 10.93 22.79 -7.29
C ILE A 296 12.44 22.94 -7.17
N LEU A 297 13.17 22.82 -8.27
CA LEU A 297 14.63 22.95 -8.29
C LEU A 297 15.06 24.36 -7.87
N LYS A 298 14.40 25.41 -8.40
CA LYS A 298 14.62 26.79 -7.97
C LYS A 298 14.42 26.91 -6.48
N LYS A 299 13.25 26.49 -5.96
CA LYS A 299 12.94 26.57 -4.53
C LYS A 299 14.00 25.87 -3.67
N TYR A 300 14.42 24.67 -4.06
CA TYR A 300 15.46 23.93 -3.36
C TYR A 300 16.82 24.65 -3.37
N ILE A 301 17.23 25.22 -4.52
CA ILE A 301 18.44 26.04 -4.61
C ILE A 301 18.31 27.29 -3.74
N GLU A 302 17.15 27.93 -3.71
CA GLU A 302 16.91 29.10 -2.85
C GLU A 302 17.02 28.78 -1.36
N ASP A 303 16.39 27.68 -0.94
CA ASP A 303 16.42 27.20 0.45
C ASP A 303 17.84 26.80 0.89
N ASN A 304 18.70 26.41 -0.05
CA ASN A 304 20.07 25.96 0.20
C ASN A 304 21.15 26.92 -0.38
N LYS A 305 20.80 28.18 -0.64
CA LYS A 305 21.68 29.19 -1.25
C LYS A 305 23.05 29.27 -0.56
N GLU A 306 23.08 29.23 0.77
CA GLU A 306 24.33 29.35 1.53
C GLU A 306 25.31 28.22 1.26
N HIS A 307 24.82 27.01 0.99
CA HIS A 307 25.66 25.87 0.68
C HIS A 307 26.21 25.96 -0.75
N TYR A 308 25.35 26.28 -1.72
CA TYR A 308 25.75 26.35 -3.13
C TYR A 308 26.67 27.52 -3.45
N PHE A 309 26.48 28.67 -2.80
CA PHE A 309 27.24 29.90 -3.09
C PHE A 309 28.36 30.17 -2.08
N LYS A 310 28.70 29.21 -1.22
CA LYS A 310 29.69 29.38 -0.15
C LYS A 310 31.07 29.81 -0.68
N ASP A 311 31.56 29.11 -1.69
CA ASP A 311 32.91 29.32 -2.22
C ASP A 311 33.00 30.59 -3.07
N GLU A 312 31.97 30.88 -3.88
CA GLU A 312 31.88 32.15 -4.61
C GLU A 312 31.80 33.35 -3.67
N LYS A 313 31.00 33.24 -2.60
CA LYS A 313 30.91 34.28 -1.56
C LYS A 313 32.28 34.48 -0.89
N LYS A 314 33.01 33.40 -0.61
CA LYS A 314 34.35 33.47 -0.01
C LYS A 314 35.34 34.17 -0.94
N LEU A 315 35.38 33.78 -2.22
CA LEU A 315 36.24 34.40 -3.24
C LEU A 315 35.91 35.88 -3.43
N TYR A 316 34.63 36.23 -3.44
CA TYR A 316 34.20 37.62 -3.56
C TYR A 316 34.62 38.47 -2.35
N ILE A 317 34.50 37.93 -1.14
CA ILE A 317 34.96 38.59 0.09
C ILE A 317 36.49 38.76 0.08
N GLU A 318 37.24 37.75 -0.37
CA GLU A 318 38.70 37.85 -0.51
C GLU A 318 39.10 38.93 -1.52
N LYS A 319 38.40 39.03 -2.65
CA LYS A 319 38.60 40.09 -3.64
C LYS A 319 38.32 41.47 -3.07
N LEU A 320 37.20 41.65 -2.37
CA LEU A 320 36.86 42.91 -1.71
C LEU A 320 37.91 43.32 -0.68
N LYS A 321 38.42 42.36 0.12
CA LYS A 321 39.48 42.63 1.10
C LYS A 321 40.76 43.11 0.40
N LYS A 322 41.14 42.48 -0.71
CA LYS A 322 42.31 42.88 -1.50
C LYS A 322 42.14 44.29 -2.08
N ASP A 323 41.01 44.57 -2.71
CA ASP A 323 40.72 45.88 -3.30
C ASP A 323 40.69 46.99 -2.23
N THR A 324 40.20 46.68 -1.02
CA THR A 324 40.19 47.62 0.10
C THR A 324 41.62 47.92 0.58
N LEU A 325 42.45 46.89 0.72
CA LEU A 325 43.88 47.03 1.05
C LEU A 325 44.64 47.86 0.03
N ASP A 326 44.39 47.65 -1.26
CA ASP A 326 45.06 48.39 -2.33
C ASP A 326 44.62 49.86 -2.35
N LYS A 327 43.34 50.13 -2.12
CA LYS A 327 42.82 51.51 -1.96
C LYS A 327 43.40 52.19 -0.72
N GLU A 328 43.52 51.50 0.41
CA GLU A 328 44.13 52.05 1.62
C GLU A 328 45.61 52.41 1.42
N LYS A 329 46.38 51.56 0.73
CA LYS A 329 47.76 51.85 0.36
C LYS A 329 47.84 53.09 -0.53
N TYR A 330 46.98 53.17 -1.54
CA TYR A 330 46.93 54.30 -2.45
C TYR A 330 46.58 55.60 -1.71
N LEU A 331 45.61 55.56 -0.80
CA LEU A 331 45.21 56.72 0.00
C LEU A 331 46.33 57.18 0.95
N LYS A 332 47.07 56.25 1.57
CA LYS A 332 48.27 56.59 2.37
C LYS A 332 49.37 57.22 1.52
N GLN A 333 49.57 56.74 0.29
CA GLN A 333 50.54 57.31 -0.64
C GLN A 333 50.16 58.75 -1.01
N LEU A 334 48.90 58.98 -1.37
CA LEU A 334 48.39 60.33 -1.66
C LEU A 334 48.53 61.27 -0.46
N GLN A 335 48.26 60.80 0.76
CA GLN A 335 48.46 61.60 1.98
C GLN A 335 49.93 61.98 2.19
N LEU A 336 50.85 61.06 1.90
CA LEU A 336 52.29 61.33 2.00
C LEU A 336 52.74 62.35 0.96
N ASP A 337 52.27 62.21 -0.28
CA ASP A 337 52.63 63.10 -1.37
C ASP A 337 52.00 64.49 -1.18
N ASN A 338 50.79 64.57 -0.64
CA ASN A 338 50.17 65.85 -0.27
C ASN A 338 50.98 66.57 0.82
N LYS A 339 51.43 65.85 1.86
CA LYS A 339 52.33 66.43 2.89
C LYS A 339 53.65 66.93 2.31
N LYS A 340 54.24 66.21 1.34
CA LYS A 340 55.46 66.67 0.66
C LYS A 340 55.21 67.95 -0.13
N LEU A 341 54.11 68.01 -0.89
CA LEU A 341 53.73 69.19 -1.65
C LEU A 341 53.45 70.39 -0.74
N GLU A 342 52.77 70.21 0.39
CA GLU A 342 52.58 71.26 1.39
C GLU A 342 53.92 71.80 1.91
N GLN A 343 54.88 70.91 2.20
CA GLN A 343 56.23 71.31 2.60
C GLN A 343 56.98 72.07 1.49
N GLU A 344 56.84 71.65 0.23
CA GLU A 344 57.45 72.35 -0.91
C GLU A 344 56.83 73.74 -1.14
N ILE A 345 55.50 73.85 -1.05
CA ILE A 345 54.78 75.13 -1.13
C ILE A 345 55.28 76.06 -0.04
N ARG A 346 55.38 75.58 1.20
CA ARG A 346 55.88 76.37 2.33
C ARG A 346 57.32 76.85 2.11
N LYS A 347 58.21 75.98 1.64
CA LYS A 347 59.59 76.35 1.29
C LYS A 347 59.66 77.39 0.17
N LYS A 348 58.80 77.28 -0.84
CA LYS A 348 58.73 78.26 -1.94
C LYS A 348 58.18 79.61 -1.46
N SER A 349 57.14 79.62 -0.63
CA SER A 349 56.61 80.86 -0.04
C SER A 349 57.62 81.55 0.87
N GLU A 350 58.39 80.80 1.66
CA GLU A 350 59.47 81.35 2.49
C GLU A 350 60.59 81.97 1.62
N LYS A 351 60.97 81.32 0.52
CA LYS A 351 61.91 81.89 -0.45
C LYS A 351 61.38 83.15 -1.13
N GLU A 352 60.10 83.17 -1.50
CA GLU A 352 59.47 84.32 -2.14
C GLU A 352 59.39 85.52 -1.18
N ILE A 353 59.12 85.29 0.10
CA ILE A 353 59.15 86.32 1.15
C ILE A 353 60.57 86.88 1.32
N ASN A 354 61.60 86.02 1.37
CA ASN A 354 62.99 86.46 1.48
C ASN A 354 63.44 87.28 0.26
N LEU A 355 63.10 86.85 -0.96
CA LEU A 355 63.39 87.60 -2.19
C LEU A 355 62.70 88.96 -2.23
N LYS A 356 61.47 89.06 -1.72
CA LYS A 356 60.75 90.35 -1.59
C LYS A 356 61.38 91.25 -0.55
N MET A 357 61.94 90.70 0.53
CA MET A 357 62.67 91.48 1.55
C MET A 357 64.03 91.98 1.04
N GLU A 358 64.74 91.19 0.23
CA GLU A 358 66.01 91.59 -0.40
C GLU A 358 65.81 92.67 -1.48
N ALA A 359 64.64 92.76 -2.11
CA ALA A 359 64.32 93.80 -3.09
C ALA A 359 63.88 95.14 -2.47
N ILE A 360 63.74 95.23 -1.14
CA ILE A 360 63.32 96.44 -0.39
C ILE A 360 64.51 97.14 0.28
N PHE A 361 65.70 96.53 0.28
CA PHE A 361 66.98 97.15 0.65
C PHE A 361 67.81 97.46 -0.59
#